data_AF-A0A1A8IRI8-F1
#
_entry.id   AF-A0A1A8IRI8-F1
#
_cell.length_a   1.000
_cell.length_b   1.000
_cell.length_c   1.000
_cell.angle_alpha   90.00
_cell.angle_beta   90.00
_cell.angle_gamma   90.00
#
_symmetry.space_group_name_H-M   'P 1'
#
loop_
_entity.id
_entity.type
_entity.pdbx_description
1 polymer ?
#
loop_
_entity_poly.entity_id
_entity_poly.type
_entity_poly.pdbx_seq_one_letter_code
_entity_poly.pdbx_strand_id
1 'polypeptide(L)' 'IVVVRCSVPACTFATDDVSEALTVALLANRGLAHQSRTEPTAPFRAPGLPGPALDRPRVDVGMSIEEWNVFTSRWD' A
#
# COMPACT_ATOMS: atom_id res chain seq x y z
N ILE A 1 28.23 11.48 2.26
CA ILE A 1 27.48 10.36 1.66
C ILE A 1 27.28 9.32 2.73
N VAL A 2 26.04 9.17 3.22
CA VAL A 2 25.70 8.20 4.28
C VAL A 2 24.61 7.27 3.74
N VAL A 3 25.00 6.06 3.40
CA VAL A 3 24.08 5.00 2.99
C VAL A 3 23.69 4.20 4.23
N VAL A 4 22.40 4.18 4.55
CA VAL A 4 21.88 3.45 5.72
C VAL A 4 21.26 2.14 5.27
N ARG A 5 21.77 1.03 5.80
CA ARG A 5 21.24 -0.31 5.54
C ARG A 5 20.11 -0.64 6.50
N CYS A 6 19.10 -1.34 6.01
CA CYS A 6 18.07 -1.91 6.86
C CYS A 6 18.70 -2.90 7.84
N SER A 7 18.33 -2.80 9.12
CA SER A 7 18.85 -3.68 10.19
C SER A 7 18.11 -5.01 10.30
N VAL A 8 17.04 -5.21 9.55
CA VAL A 8 16.24 -6.45 9.59
C VAL A 8 17.03 -7.61 8.94
N PRO A 9 17.18 -8.76 9.62
CA PRO A 9 17.89 -9.91 9.04
C PRO A 9 17.33 -10.33 7.69
N ALA A 10 18.23 -10.70 6.76
CA ALA A 10 17.94 -11.07 5.37
C ALA A 10 17.28 -9.97 4.51
N CYS A 11 17.12 -8.74 5.02
CA CYS A 11 16.71 -7.60 4.21
C CYS A 11 17.93 -6.92 3.60
N THR A 12 17.99 -6.85 2.26
CA THR A 12 19.10 -6.22 1.53
C THR A 12 18.85 -4.75 1.18
N PHE A 13 17.72 -4.17 1.65
CA PHE A 13 17.39 -2.77 1.42
C PHE A 13 18.44 -1.84 2.03
N ALA A 14 18.88 -0.86 1.24
CA ALA A 14 19.73 0.25 1.66
C ALA A 14 19.21 1.53 1.02
N THR A 15 19.38 2.67 1.70
CA THR A 15 19.06 3.97 1.12
C THR A 15 20.16 4.39 0.14
N ASP A 16 19.79 5.13 -0.90
CA ASP A 16 20.77 5.85 -1.73
C ASP A 16 21.32 7.08 -0.97
N ASP A 17 22.21 7.84 -1.59
CA ASP A 17 22.69 9.12 -1.04
C ASP A 17 21.59 10.18 -1.13
N VAL A 18 20.69 10.15 -0.14
CA VAL A 18 19.55 11.05 -0.03
C VAL A 18 19.65 11.88 1.24
N SER A 19 18.85 12.94 1.32
CA SER A 19 18.78 13.75 2.52
C SER A 19 18.39 12.92 3.74
N GLU A 20 18.77 13.39 4.93
CA GLU A 20 18.44 12.71 6.19
C GLU A 20 16.93 12.51 6.35
N ALA A 21 16.14 13.55 6.06
CA ALA A 21 14.68 13.46 6.11
C ALA A 21 14.12 12.37 5.19
N LEU A 22 14.67 12.23 3.98
CA LEU A 22 14.23 11.19 3.04
C LEU A 22 14.71 9.80 3.48
N THR A 23 15.92 9.69 4.04
CA THR A 23 16.44 8.45 4.63
C THR A 23 15.51 7.94 5.74
N VAL A 24 15.09 8.82 6.65
CA VAL A 24 14.16 8.50 7.73
C VAL A 24 12.80 8.04 7.18
N ALA A 25 12.24 8.75 6.21
CA ALA A 25 10.97 8.39 5.59
C ALA A 25 11.02 7.02 4.89
N LEU A 26 12.10 6.75 4.15
CA LEU A 26 12.31 5.47 3.47
C LEU A 26 12.44 4.31 4.45
N LEU A 27 13.20 4.48 5.53
CA LEU A 27 13.35 3.47 6.57
C LEU A 27 12.04 3.21 7.33
N ALA A 28 11.27 4.26 7.64
CA ALA A 28 9.98 4.14 8.31
C ALA A 28 8.97 3.35 7.44
N ASN A 29 8.88 3.69 6.15
CA ASN A 29 8.03 2.96 5.22
C ASN A 29 8.48 1.50 5.06
N ARG A 30 9.80 1.26 4.97
CA ARG A 30 10.34 -0.09 4.92
C ARG A 30 9.97 -0.90 6.16
N GLY A 31 9.94 -0.28 7.35
CA GLY A 31 9.47 -0.88 8.60
C GLY A 31 8.05 -1.43 8.51
N LEU A 32 7.13 -0.71 7.84
CA LEU A 32 5.75 -1.17 7.62
C LEU A 32 5.69 -2.44 6.76
N ALA A 33 6.55 -2.55 5.75
CA ALA A 33 6.64 -3.75 4.91
C ALA A 33 7.11 -5.00 5.68
N HIS A 34 7.84 -4.82 6.78
CA HIS A 34 8.19 -5.92 7.67
C HIS A 34 7.03 -6.32 8.59
N GLN A 35 6.22 -5.36 9.02
CA GLN A 35 5.06 -5.58 9.89
C GLN A 35 3.88 -6.22 9.15
N SER A 36 3.67 -5.84 7.88
CA SER A 36 2.60 -6.39 7.03
C SER A 36 2.81 -7.85 6.63
N ARG A 37 4.00 -8.41 6.88
CA ARG A 37 4.30 -9.84 6.70
C ARG A 37 3.89 -10.70 7.89
N THR A 38 3.10 -10.17 8.82
CA THR A 38 2.28 -11.01 9.70
C THR A 38 1.32 -11.74 8.78
N GLU A 39 1.53 -13.04 8.56
CA GLU A 39 0.64 -13.83 7.72
C GLU A 39 -0.82 -13.52 8.06
N PRO A 40 -1.70 -13.32 7.07
CA PRO A 40 -3.10 -13.54 7.33
C PRO A 40 -3.17 -14.96 7.90
N THR A 41 -3.66 -15.12 9.13
CA THR A 41 -4.19 -16.41 9.57
C THR A 41 -5.39 -16.68 8.68
N ALA A 42 -5.14 -17.07 7.44
CA ALA A 42 -6.15 -17.61 6.57
C ALA A 42 -6.51 -18.95 7.19
N PRO A 43 -7.79 -19.19 7.55
CA PRO A 43 -8.19 -20.54 7.89
C PRO A 43 -7.81 -21.44 6.72
N PHE A 44 -7.13 -22.53 7.02
CA PHE A 44 -6.65 -23.53 6.07
C PHE A 44 -7.77 -23.84 5.06
N ARG A 45 -7.70 -23.27 3.84
CA ARG A 45 -8.68 -23.57 2.80
C ARG A 45 -8.37 -24.97 2.29
N ALA A 46 -9.27 -25.91 2.56
CA ALA A 46 -9.23 -27.21 1.91
C ALA A 46 -9.16 -27.01 0.38
N PRO A 47 -8.28 -27.73 -0.34
CA PRO A 47 -8.20 -27.64 -1.79
C PRO A 47 -9.55 -28.02 -2.41
N GLY A 48 -10.18 -27.10 -3.13
CA GLY A 48 -11.36 -27.41 -3.97
C GLY A 48 -12.67 -26.71 -3.61
N LEU A 49 -12.74 -25.88 -2.57
CA LEU A 49 -13.92 -25.04 -2.35
C LEU A 49 -13.76 -23.69 -3.05
N PRO A 50 -14.61 -23.34 -4.05
CA PRO A 50 -14.64 -22.00 -4.61
C PRO A 50 -14.83 -21.00 -3.47
N GLY A 51 -13.97 -20.00 -3.40
CA GLY A 51 -14.17 -18.89 -2.47
C GLY A 51 -15.52 -18.21 -2.76
N PRO A 52 -16.14 -17.55 -1.76
CA PRO A 52 -17.35 -16.78 -1.99
C PRO A 52 -17.11 -15.82 -3.15
N ALA A 53 -18.00 -15.85 -4.15
CA ALA A 53 -17.92 -14.97 -5.29
C ALA A 53 -18.00 -13.54 -4.78
N LEU A 54 -16.89 -12.81 -4.88
CA LEU A 54 -16.89 -11.39 -4.56
C LEU A 54 -17.65 -10.68 -5.67
N ASP A 55 -18.73 -10.00 -5.30
CA ASP A 55 -19.46 -9.18 -6.24
C ASP A 55 -18.55 -8.05 -6.71
N ARG A 56 -18.32 -7.96 -8.01
CA ARG A 56 -17.43 -6.94 -8.57
C ARG A 56 -18.15 -5.61 -8.43
N PRO A 57 -17.55 -4.59 -7.80
CA PRO A 57 -18.18 -3.28 -7.72
C PRO A 57 -18.43 -2.79 -9.15
N ARG A 58 -19.72 -2.58 -9.46
CA ARG A 58 -20.13 -1.92 -10.69
C ARG A 58 -19.74 -0.46 -10.55
N VAL A 59 -18.78 -0.02 -11.34
CA VAL A 59 -18.50 1.41 -11.51
C VAL A 59 -19.62 1.97 -12.37
N ASP A 60 -20.59 2.61 -11.73
CA ASP A 60 -21.56 3.41 -12.45
C ASP A 60 -20.89 4.74 -12.82
N VAL A 61 -20.50 4.88 -14.08
CA VAL A 61 -19.98 6.14 -14.63
C VAL A 61 -21.17 7.04 -14.96
N GLY A 62 -22.02 7.25 -13.96
CA GLY A 62 -23.30 7.96 -14.07
C GLY A 62 -23.23 9.43 -13.66
N MET A 63 -22.02 9.99 -13.46
CA MET A 63 -21.88 11.39 -13.08
C MET A 63 -21.85 12.27 -14.32
N SER A 64 -22.76 13.24 -14.38
CA SER A 64 -22.75 14.29 -15.39
C SER A 64 -21.57 15.24 -15.18
N ILE A 65 -21.16 15.94 -16.24
CA ILE A 65 -20.04 16.89 -16.18
C ILE A 65 -20.34 18.03 -15.20
N GLU A 66 -21.62 18.40 -15.06
CA GLU A 66 -22.12 19.39 -14.11
C GLU A 66 -21.93 18.94 -12.66
N GLU A 67 -22.24 17.69 -12.35
CA GLU A 67 -22.04 17.11 -11.00
C GLU A 67 -20.55 17.02 -10.64
N TRP A 68 -19.70 16.68 -11.62
CA TRP A 68 -18.25 16.66 -11.44
C TRP A 68 -17.70 18.06 -11.12
N ASN A 69 -18.16 19.08 -11.85
CA ASN A 69 -17.72 20.46 -11.65
C ASN A 69 -18.09 21.04 -10.27
N VAL A 70 -19.26 20.67 -9.73
CA VAL A 70 -19.69 21.05 -8.38
C VAL A 70 -18.81 20.38 -7.31
N PHE A 71 -18.45 19.11 -7.50
CA PHE A 71 -17.56 18.41 -6.58
C PHE A 71 -16.18 19.08 -6.50
N THR A 72 -15.54 19.38 -7.65
CA THR A 72 -14.25 20.08 -7.68
C THR A 72 -14.32 21.47 -7.05
N SER A 73 -15.36 22.25 -7.34
CA SER A 73 -15.49 23.63 -6.84
C SER A 73 -15.71 23.73 -5.32
N ARG A 74 -16.12 22.64 -4.66
CA ARG A 74 -16.30 22.58 -3.20
C ARG A 74 -15.02 22.19 -2.46
N TRP A 75 -14.02 21.67 -3.18
CA TRP A 75 -12.76 21.19 -2.61
C TRP A 75 -11.60 22.19 -2.80
N ASP A 76 -11.80 23.23 -3.60
CA ASP A 76 -10.99 24.47 -3.61
C ASP A 76 -11.43 25.43 -2.48
#